data_AF-A0A8H8T1N1-F1
#
_entry.id   AF-A0A8H8T1N1-F1
#
_cell.length_a   1.000
_cell.length_b   1.000
_cell.length_c   1.000
_cell.angle_alpha   90.00
_cell.angle_beta   90.00
_cell.angle_gamma   90.00
#
_symmetry.space_group_name_H-M   'P 1'
#
loop_
_entity.id
_entity.type
_entity.pdbx_description
1 polymer ?
#
loop_
_entity_poly.entity_id
_entity_poly.type
_entity_poly.pdbx_seq_one_letter_code
_entity_poly.pdbx_strand_id
1 'polypeptide(L)'
;MKSRFWSFSLLALFSFVNSIHSQTLDLGVGKCKKIEVRKEWRALSKSERKAWINAVNCLNQTPRSGKLSPPVNTSQHSPFDFIVPASSGGTYYDELVYTHMNLNPIIHMTGLFLPFHRLYLHEWTNALRTKCGYKGVAPYWAWESDAADFEHSSIWDPNPLHGLGGFGDANDDYVVKDGGLNISVIYPMQVI
;
A
#
# COMPACT_ATOMS: atom_id res chain seq x y z
N MET A 1 21.60 65.21 -59.57
CA MET A 1 22.12 63.88 -59.19
C MET A 1 21.26 63.35 -58.05
N LYS A 2 20.45 62.34 -58.36
CA LYS A 2 19.71 61.36 -57.54
C LYS A 2 19.05 61.80 -56.21
N SER A 3 17.72 61.75 -56.27
CA SER A 3 16.73 61.68 -55.19
C SER A 3 16.92 60.47 -54.27
N ARG A 4 16.30 60.52 -53.07
CA ARG A 4 15.22 59.58 -52.69
C ARG A 4 14.67 59.84 -51.28
N PHE A 5 13.37 60.13 -51.25
CA PHE A 5 12.46 59.91 -50.13
C PHE A 5 12.49 58.44 -49.74
N TRP A 6 12.48 58.14 -48.44
CA TRP A 6 12.21 56.80 -47.92
C TRP A 6 10.93 56.82 -47.08
N SER A 7 9.89 56.20 -47.64
CA SER A 7 8.68 55.79 -46.94
C SER A 7 9.04 54.80 -45.84
N PHE A 8 8.55 55.03 -44.63
CA PHE A 8 8.48 53.97 -43.61
C PHE A 8 7.23 53.14 -43.87
N SER A 9 7.40 51.99 -44.51
CA SER A 9 6.38 50.96 -44.66
C SER A 9 6.08 50.31 -43.30
N LEU A 10 4.80 50.19 -42.95
CA LEU A 10 4.32 49.31 -41.88
C LEU A 10 4.76 47.87 -42.20
N LEU A 11 5.63 47.31 -41.36
CA LEU A 11 5.92 45.88 -41.35
C LEU A 11 4.89 45.19 -40.45
N ALA A 12 3.99 44.43 -41.08
CA ALA A 12 3.08 43.52 -40.40
C ALA A 12 3.87 42.41 -39.69
N LEU A 13 3.71 42.30 -38.38
CA LEU A 13 4.19 41.19 -37.57
C LEU A 13 3.37 39.92 -37.88
N PHE A 14 3.83 39.10 -38.81
CA PHE A 14 3.38 37.72 -38.93
C PHE A 14 4.07 36.89 -37.84
N SER A 15 3.34 36.62 -36.76
CA SER A 15 3.76 35.64 -35.76
C SER A 15 3.66 34.24 -36.37
N PHE A 16 4.80 33.59 -36.61
CA PHE A 16 4.85 32.16 -36.91
C PHE A 16 4.45 31.38 -35.65
N VAL A 17 3.19 30.95 -35.59
CA VAL A 17 2.74 29.96 -34.62
C VAL A 17 3.24 28.61 -35.11
N ASN A 18 4.40 28.16 -34.62
CA ASN A 18 4.79 26.77 -34.79
C ASN A 18 3.82 25.91 -33.96
N SER A 19 2.94 25.18 -34.64
CA SER A 19 2.09 24.16 -34.02
C SER A 19 2.96 23.10 -33.36
N ILE A 20 3.09 23.16 -32.03
CA ILE A 20 3.61 22.05 -31.23
C ILE A 20 2.57 20.92 -31.36
N HIS A 21 2.84 19.97 -32.24
CA HIS A 21 2.12 18.70 -32.23
C HIS A 21 2.51 17.99 -30.94
N SER A 22 1.62 18.05 -29.94
CA SER A 22 1.69 17.19 -28.77
C SER A 22 1.52 15.76 -29.27
N GLN A 23 2.62 15.04 -29.49
CA GLN A 23 2.58 13.60 -29.65
C GLN A 23 2.08 13.05 -28.31
N THR A 24 0.80 12.71 -28.26
CA THR A 24 0.27 11.87 -27.20
C THR A 24 1.04 10.57 -27.27
N LEU A 25 1.93 10.33 -26.31
CA LEU A 25 2.41 8.99 -26.02
C LEU A 25 1.16 8.17 -25.73
N ASP A 26 0.73 7.37 -26.70
CA ASP A 26 -0.23 6.30 -26.48
C ASP A 26 0.49 5.26 -25.63
N LEU A 27 0.57 5.55 -24.33
CA LEU A 27 0.91 4.62 -23.28
C LEU A 27 -0.18 3.57 -23.31
N GLY A 28 -0.12 2.65 -24.27
CA GLY A 28 -1.19 1.74 -24.65
C GLY A 28 -1.94 1.28 -23.41
N VAL A 29 -3.09 1.92 -23.15
CA VAL A 29 -3.86 1.68 -21.94
C VAL A 29 -4.49 0.34 -22.15
N GLY A 30 -3.79 -0.71 -21.74
CA GLY A 30 -4.29 -2.07 -21.76
C GLY A 30 -5.65 -2.05 -21.08
N LYS A 31 -6.70 -2.36 -21.83
CA LYS A 31 -8.06 -2.37 -21.29
C LYS A 31 -8.08 -3.33 -20.10
N CYS A 32 -8.59 -2.87 -18.95
CA CYS A 32 -8.82 -3.73 -17.80
C CYS A 32 -9.76 -4.87 -18.24
N LYS A 33 -9.23 -6.09 -18.34
CA LYS A 33 -9.98 -7.25 -18.87
C LYS A 33 -10.98 -7.80 -17.85
N LYS A 34 -10.74 -7.56 -16.56
CA LYS A 34 -11.56 -8.04 -15.46
C LYS A 34 -11.50 -7.04 -14.31
N ILE A 35 -12.66 -6.51 -13.93
CA ILE A 35 -12.81 -5.66 -12.76
C ILE A 35 -12.88 -6.55 -11.52
N GLU A 36 -12.01 -6.27 -10.55
CA GLU A 36 -12.05 -6.91 -9.23
C GLU A 36 -12.93 -6.08 -8.30
N VAL A 37 -13.87 -6.75 -7.61
CA VAL A 37 -14.74 -6.12 -6.60
C VAL A 37 -14.27 -6.56 -5.22
N ARG A 38 -13.79 -5.61 -4.41
CA ARG A 38 -13.44 -5.85 -3.00
C ARG A 38 -14.70 -6.01 -2.16
N LYS A 39 -14.63 -6.82 -1.11
CA LYS A 39 -15.77 -7.11 -0.23
C LYS A 39 -15.55 -6.52 1.15
N GLU A 40 -16.63 -6.02 1.73
CA GLU A 40 -16.64 -5.65 3.15
C GLU A 40 -16.45 -6.93 4.00
N TRP A 41 -15.75 -6.85 5.12
CA TRP A 41 -15.38 -8.01 5.94
C TRP A 41 -16.57 -8.87 6.35
N ARG A 42 -17.68 -8.24 6.76
CA ARG A 42 -18.91 -8.90 7.18
C ARG A 42 -19.63 -9.57 6.02
N ALA A 43 -19.44 -9.09 4.79
CA ALA A 43 -19.98 -9.68 3.57
C ALA A 43 -19.21 -10.93 3.09
N LEU A 44 -18.03 -11.23 3.66
CA LEU A 44 -17.33 -12.50 3.40
C LEU A 44 -18.02 -13.63 4.18
N SER A 45 -18.19 -14.78 3.53
CA SER A 45 -18.55 -16.02 4.21
C SER A 45 -17.44 -16.46 5.17
N LYS A 46 -17.78 -17.30 6.16
CA LYS A 46 -16.80 -17.84 7.13
C LYS A 46 -15.65 -18.57 6.44
N SER A 47 -15.91 -19.27 5.32
CA SER A 47 -14.88 -19.94 4.52
C SER A 47 -13.99 -18.95 3.78
N GLU A 48 -14.52 -17.84 3.26
CA GLU A 48 -13.72 -16.78 2.64
C GLU A 48 -12.84 -16.05 3.66
N ARG A 49 -13.36 -15.75 4.87
CA ARG A 49 -12.57 -15.18 5.97
C ARG A 49 -11.43 -16.10 6.38
N LYS A 50 -11.73 -17.39 6.61
CA LYS A 50 -10.73 -18.42 6.89
C LYS A 50 -9.67 -18.52 5.79
N ALA A 51 -10.08 -18.47 4.52
CA ALA A 51 -9.15 -18.54 3.39
C ALA A 51 -8.21 -17.32 3.34
N TRP A 52 -8.70 -16.13 3.68
CA TRP A 52 -7.87 -14.92 3.76
C TRP A 52 -6.88 -15.01 4.94
N ILE A 53 -7.37 -15.36 6.13
CA ILE A 53 -6.54 -15.55 7.35
C ILE A 53 -5.43 -16.59 7.11
N ASN A 54 -5.78 -17.75 6.53
CA ASN A 54 -4.81 -18.79 6.21
C ASN A 54 -3.71 -18.28 5.26
N ALA A 55 -4.08 -17.46 4.27
CA ALA A 55 -3.11 -16.89 3.34
C ALA A 55 -2.20 -15.87 4.03
N VAL A 56 -2.74 -15.06 4.95
CA VAL A 56 -1.95 -14.11 5.75
C VAL A 56 -0.95 -14.84 6.63
N ASN A 57 -1.39 -15.87 7.37
CA ASN A 57 -0.51 -16.69 8.21
C ASN A 57 0.57 -17.39 7.37
N CYS A 58 0.21 -17.92 6.20
CA CYS A 58 1.19 -18.47 5.26
C CYS A 58 2.23 -17.43 4.84
N LEU A 59 1.82 -16.19 4.55
CA LEU A 59 2.74 -15.15 4.10
C LEU A 59 3.71 -14.75 5.24
N ASN A 60 3.23 -14.78 6.48
CA ASN A 60 4.04 -14.56 7.68
C ASN A 60 5.02 -15.71 8.00
N GLN A 61 4.93 -16.84 7.30
CA GLN A 61 5.91 -17.93 7.38
C GLN A 61 6.71 -18.09 6.08
N THR A 62 6.34 -17.34 5.03
CA THR A 62 6.99 -17.45 3.73
C THR A 62 8.39 -16.84 3.82
N PRO A 63 9.44 -17.53 3.32
CA PRO A 63 10.78 -16.97 3.28
C PRO A 63 10.80 -15.63 2.54
N ARG A 64 11.59 -14.69 3.06
CA ARG A 64 11.86 -13.41 2.42
C ARG A 64 12.31 -13.57 0.97
N SER A 65 12.02 -12.57 0.14
CA SER A 65 12.45 -12.55 -1.26
C SER A 65 13.96 -12.42 -1.41
N GLY A 66 14.62 -11.78 -0.44
CA GLY A 66 16.04 -11.43 -0.53
C GLY A 66 16.33 -10.30 -1.54
N LYS A 67 15.29 -9.62 -2.03
CA LYS A 67 15.36 -8.55 -3.03
C LYS A 67 15.04 -7.18 -2.45
N LEU A 68 14.82 -7.09 -1.15
CA LEU A 68 14.53 -5.83 -0.47
C LEU A 68 15.68 -4.84 -0.69
N SER A 69 15.37 -3.71 -1.31
CA SER A 69 16.31 -2.61 -1.57
C SER A 69 15.67 -1.30 -1.07
N PRO A 70 15.86 -0.96 0.21
CA PRO A 70 15.22 0.22 0.81
C PRO A 70 15.86 1.52 0.28
N PRO A 71 15.10 2.42 -0.36
CA PRO A 71 15.69 3.61 -1.00
C PRO A 71 15.88 4.79 -0.05
N VAL A 72 15.23 4.78 1.12
CA VAL A 72 15.28 5.91 2.06
C VAL A 72 16.31 5.64 3.14
N ASN A 73 17.24 6.59 3.34
CA ASN A 73 18.09 6.60 4.52
C ASN A 73 17.30 7.19 5.71
N THR A 74 16.70 6.32 6.51
CA THR A 74 15.86 6.69 7.66
C THR A 74 16.65 7.37 8.78
N SER A 75 17.93 7.03 8.97
CA SER A 75 18.81 7.66 9.96
C SER A 75 19.02 9.17 9.76
N GLN A 76 18.75 9.66 8.54
CA GLN A 76 18.86 11.07 8.17
C GLN A 76 17.50 11.76 8.02
N HIS A 77 16.40 11.07 8.30
CA HIS A 77 15.04 11.58 8.18
C HIS A 77 14.38 11.60 9.56
N SER A 78 14.53 12.69 10.32
CA SER A 78 13.74 12.88 11.55
C SER A 78 12.24 13.07 11.21
N PRO A 79 11.30 12.49 11.97
CA PRO A 79 11.48 11.74 13.22
C PRO A 79 11.66 10.22 13.01
N PHE A 80 12.00 9.74 11.82
CA PHE A 80 12.04 8.32 11.43
C PHE A 80 13.40 7.63 11.66
N ASP A 81 14.32 8.29 12.35
CA ASP A 81 15.64 7.77 12.70
C ASP A 81 15.60 6.56 13.66
N PHE A 82 14.45 6.31 14.30
CA PHE A 82 14.20 5.09 15.08
C PHE A 82 13.98 3.83 14.24
N ILE A 83 13.81 3.95 12.91
CA ILE A 83 13.63 2.80 12.03
C ILE A 83 14.99 2.12 11.81
N VAL A 84 15.20 1.00 12.50
CA VAL A 84 16.38 0.15 12.40
C VAL A 84 16.54 -0.47 11.00
N PRO A 85 17.75 -0.87 10.58
CA PRO A 85 17.96 -1.56 9.31
C PRO A 85 17.20 -2.88 9.20
N ALA A 86 16.91 -3.30 7.96
CA ALA A 86 16.19 -4.54 7.70
C ALA A 86 16.97 -5.77 8.22
N SER A 87 16.34 -6.58 9.06
CA SER A 87 16.85 -7.87 9.52
C SER A 87 16.82 -8.93 8.42
N SER A 88 17.87 -9.75 8.38
CA SER A 88 17.96 -10.93 7.51
C SER A 88 17.10 -12.10 7.98
N GLY A 89 16.61 -12.09 9.22
CA GLY A 89 15.79 -13.17 9.81
C GLY A 89 14.29 -13.06 9.56
N GLY A 90 13.84 -12.00 8.89
CA GLY A 90 12.41 -11.75 8.64
C GLY A 90 11.79 -12.62 7.54
N THR A 91 10.47 -12.64 7.53
CA THR A 91 9.63 -13.31 6.52
C THR A 91 9.30 -12.39 5.35
N TYR A 92 8.59 -12.91 4.33
CA TYR A 92 8.06 -12.07 3.25
C TYR A 92 7.05 -11.04 3.78
N TYR A 93 6.26 -11.39 4.80
CA TYR A 93 5.39 -10.45 5.49
C TYR A 93 6.21 -9.30 6.11
N ASP A 94 7.30 -9.62 6.79
CA ASP A 94 8.19 -8.61 7.40
C ASP A 94 8.87 -7.73 6.35
N GLU A 95 9.19 -8.24 5.15
CA GLU A 95 9.69 -7.40 4.04
C GLU A 95 8.65 -6.37 3.59
N LEU A 96 7.36 -6.74 3.54
CA LEU A 96 6.27 -5.81 3.21
C LEU A 96 6.06 -4.76 4.31
N VAL A 97 6.12 -5.17 5.58
CA VAL A 97 6.07 -4.25 6.73
C VAL A 97 7.25 -3.27 6.69
N TYR A 98 8.47 -3.79 6.53
CA TYR A 98 9.67 -2.96 6.47
C TYR A 98 9.64 -1.98 5.29
N THR A 99 9.11 -2.41 4.13
CA THR A 99 8.95 -1.52 2.97
C THR A 99 8.07 -0.31 3.31
N HIS A 100 6.96 -0.52 4.02
CA HIS A 100 6.09 0.58 4.47
C HIS A 100 6.80 1.47 5.50
N MET A 101 7.52 0.87 6.47
CA MET A 101 8.32 1.60 7.44
C MET A 101 9.38 2.49 6.78
N ASN A 102 10.23 1.92 5.91
CA ASN A 102 11.32 2.66 5.26
C ASN A 102 10.80 3.80 4.37
N LEU A 103 9.70 3.57 3.66
CA LEU A 103 9.11 4.57 2.77
C LEU A 103 8.24 5.60 3.50
N ASN A 104 7.94 5.41 4.80
CA ASN A 104 7.09 6.28 5.59
C ASN A 104 7.35 7.79 5.37
N PRO A 105 8.61 8.29 5.35
CA PRO A 105 8.91 9.71 5.20
C PRO A 105 8.42 10.33 3.88
N ILE A 106 8.19 9.51 2.86
CA ILE A 106 7.79 9.97 1.52
C ILE A 106 6.39 9.51 1.10
N ILE A 107 5.76 8.60 1.85
CA ILE A 107 4.41 8.07 1.52
C ILE A 107 3.30 8.64 2.42
N HIS A 108 3.60 9.30 3.55
CA HIS A 108 2.59 9.94 4.39
C HIS A 108 2.65 11.46 4.26
N MET A 109 1.50 12.12 4.21
CA MET A 109 1.39 13.57 4.04
C MET A 109 2.04 14.10 2.74
N THR A 110 2.12 13.24 1.71
CA THR A 110 2.65 13.58 0.39
C THR A 110 1.63 13.25 -0.70
N GLY A 111 1.90 13.69 -1.94
CA GLY A 111 1.12 13.28 -3.12
C GLY A 111 1.19 11.78 -3.42
N LEU A 112 2.14 11.04 -2.81
CA LEU A 112 2.26 9.59 -2.97
C LEU A 112 1.31 8.81 -2.07
N PHE A 113 0.70 9.43 -1.05
CA PHE A 113 -0.11 8.72 -0.05
C PHE A 113 -1.16 7.79 -0.65
N LEU A 114 -2.10 8.33 -1.44
CA LEU A 114 -3.17 7.54 -2.05
C LEU A 114 -2.67 6.51 -3.08
N PRO A 115 -1.82 6.89 -4.08
CA PRO A 115 -1.38 5.91 -5.08
C PRO A 115 -0.49 4.83 -4.49
N PHE A 116 0.39 5.15 -3.54
CA PHE A 116 1.24 4.16 -2.88
C PHE A 116 0.41 3.14 -2.10
N HIS A 117 -0.49 3.57 -1.22
CA HIS A 117 -1.30 2.62 -0.41
C HIS A 117 -2.23 1.77 -1.28
N ARG A 118 -2.73 2.32 -2.40
CA ARG A 118 -3.50 1.54 -3.39
C ARG A 118 -2.65 0.43 -4.01
N LEU A 119 -1.44 0.76 -4.47
CA LEU A 119 -0.51 -0.21 -5.04
C LEU A 119 -0.05 -1.22 -3.98
N TYR A 120 0.27 -0.76 -2.78
CA TYR A 120 0.71 -1.59 -1.66
C TYR A 120 -0.32 -2.67 -1.32
N LEU A 121 -1.61 -2.32 -1.19
CA LEU A 121 -2.67 -3.31 -0.96
C LEU A 121 -2.87 -4.26 -2.16
N HIS A 122 -2.67 -3.76 -3.39
CA HIS A 122 -2.72 -4.61 -4.59
C HIS A 122 -1.60 -5.65 -4.58
N GLU A 123 -0.36 -5.23 -4.33
CA GLU A 123 0.80 -6.13 -4.25
C GLU A 123 0.74 -7.07 -3.07
N TRP A 124 0.22 -6.63 -1.92
CA TRP A 124 -0.06 -7.51 -0.78
C TRP A 124 -1.02 -8.63 -1.19
N THR A 125 -2.12 -8.29 -1.87
CA THR A 125 -3.10 -9.28 -2.34
C THR A 125 -2.48 -10.21 -3.39
N ASN A 126 -1.62 -9.69 -4.28
CA ASN A 126 -0.88 -10.50 -5.24
C ASN A 126 0.12 -11.43 -4.54
N ALA A 127 0.77 -11.01 -3.45
CA ALA A 127 1.64 -11.85 -2.65
C ALA A 127 0.85 -13.01 -2.02
N LEU A 128 -0.32 -12.73 -1.41
CA LEU A 128 -1.21 -13.78 -0.90
C LEU A 128 -1.60 -14.80 -1.99
N ARG A 129 -1.85 -14.33 -3.21
CA ARG A 129 -2.20 -15.18 -4.37
C ARG A 129 -1.03 -16.04 -4.83
N THR A 130 0.11 -15.40 -5.10
CA THR A 130 1.26 -16.02 -5.77
C THR A 130 2.12 -16.86 -4.83
N LYS A 131 2.16 -16.51 -3.54
CA LYS A 131 2.93 -17.24 -2.52
C LYS A 131 2.09 -18.22 -1.71
N CYS A 132 0.82 -17.89 -1.47
CA CYS A 132 -0.03 -18.64 -0.54
C CYS A 132 -1.31 -19.19 -1.17
N GLY A 133 -1.45 -19.10 -2.49
CA GLY A 133 -2.58 -19.69 -3.22
C GLY A 133 -3.93 -19.06 -2.90
N TYR A 134 -3.96 -17.84 -2.34
CA TYR A 134 -5.21 -17.12 -2.08
C TYR A 134 -5.97 -16.90 -3.39
N LYS A 135 -7.29 -17.10 -3.39
CA LYS A 135 -8.16 -16.94 -4.58
C LYS A 135 -9.21 -15.85 -4.44
N GLY A 136 -9.33 -15.28 -3.24
CA GLY A 136 -10.31 -14.24 -2.95
C GLY A 136 -9.84 -12.85 -3.36
N VAL A 137 -10.48 -11.84 -2.78
CA VAL A 137 -10.22 -10.41 -3.00
C VAL A 137 -9.79 -9.76 -1.71
N ALA A 138 -9.13 -8.60 -1.78
CA ALA A 138 -8.82 -7.84 -0.58
C ALA A 138 -10.12 -7.48 0.17
N PRO A 139 -10.27 -7.85 1.45
CA PRO A 139 -11.37 -7.37 2.27
C PRO A 139 -11.16 -5.88 2.63
N TYR A 140 -12.23 -5.21 3.02
CA TYR A 140 -12.15 -3.91 3.67
C TYR A 140 -13.05 -3.87 4.90
N TRP A 141 -12.72 -2.98 5.84
CA TRP A 141 -13.55 -2.69 7.00
C TRP A 141 -14.34 -1.40 6.76
N ALA A 142 -15.67 -1.50 6.73
CA ALA A 142 -16.57 -0.36 6.73
C ALA A 142 -16.73 0.20 8.16
N TRP A 143 -15.70 0.92 8.62
CA TRP A 143 -15.58 1.47 9.97
C TRP A 143 -16.73 2.42 10.34
N GLU A 144 -17.35 3.06 9.36
CA GLU A 144 -18.52 3.91 9.56
C GLU A 144 -19.71 3.17 10.18
N SER A 145 -19.81 1.84 9.98
CA SER A 145 -20.86 1.01 10.57
C SER A 145 -20.61 0.69 12.04
N ASP A 146 -19.37 0.84 12.50
CA ASP A 146 -18.92 0.50 13.86
C ASP A 146 -18.58 1.74 14.69
N ALA A 147 -18.68 2.94 14.10
CA ALA A 147 -18.24 4.18 14.74
C ALA A 147 -19.01 4.53 16.03
N ALA A 148 -20.27 4.10 16.14
CA ALA A 148 -21.09 4.32 17.34
C ALA A 148 -20.74 3.39 18.50
N ASP A 149 -20.21 2.20 18.20
CA ASP A 149 -19.83 1.18 19.17
C ASP A 149 -18.65 0.36 18.61
N PHE A 150 -17.47 0.95 18.71
CA PHE A 150 -16.24 0.36 18.19
C PHE A 150 -15.87 -0.91 18.97
N GLU A 151 -16.07 -0.90 20.29
CA GLU A 151 -15.63 -1.97 21.19
C GLU A 151 -16.40 -3.27 20.95
N HIS A 152 -17.69 -3.20 20.64
CA HIS A 152 -18.52 -4.37 20.36
C HIS A 152 -18.67 -4.67 18.86
N SER A 153 -17.84 -4.08 18.00
CA SER A 153 -17.85 -4.39 16.57
C SER A 153 -17.62 -5.88 16.31
N SER A 154 -18.39 -6.44 15.39
CA SER A 154 -18.20 -7.82 14.91
C SER A 154 -16.86 -8.07 14.20
N ILE A 155 -16.04 -7.04 13.98
CA ILE A 155 -14.66 -7.20 13.51
C ILE A 155 -13.78 -7.87 14.57
N TRP A 156 -14.06 -7.62 15.86
CA TRP A 156 -13.43 -8.23 17.03
C TRP A 156 -14.00 -9.63 17.28
N ASP A 157 -13.89 -10.50 16.28
CA ASP A 157 -14.35 -11.88 16.34
C ASP A 157 -13.23 -12.78 16.89
N PRO A 158 -13.39 -13.40 18.07
CA PRO A 158 -12.37 -14.24 18.69
C PRO A 158 -12.29 -15.65 18.05
N ASN A 159 -13.12 -15.96 17.04
CA ASN A 159 -13.15 -17.30 16.46
C ASN A 159 -11.80 -17.72 15.87
N PRO A 160 -11.25 -18.90 16.26
CA PRO A 160 -9.90 -19.32 15.88
C PRO A 160 -9.72 -19.69 14.40
N LEU A 161 -10.81 -19.72 13.61
CA LEU A 161 -10.77 -20.10 12.20
C LEU A 161 -11.10 -18.95 11.25
N HIS A 162 -11.94 -18.02 11.66
CA HIS A 162 -12.48 -16.98 10.76
C HIS A 162 -12.62 -15.61 11.40
N GLY A 163 -12.20 -15.45 12.65
CA GLY A 163 -12.14 -14.18 13.36
C GLY A 163 -10.75 -13.55 13.30
N LEU A 164 -10.67 -12.22 13.43
CA LEU A 164 -9.41 -11.48 13.42
C LEU A 164 -8.75 -11.38 14.80
N GLY A 165 -9.45 -11.84 15.85
CA GLY A 165 -9.05 -11.63 17.24
C GLY A 165 -9.73 -10.39 17.83
N GLY A 166 -9.74 -10.34 19.16
CA GLY A 166 -10.27 -9.23 19.94
C GLY A 166 -9.16 -8.32 20.44
N PHE A 167 -9.29 -7.90 21.69
CA PHE A 167 -8.36 -7.01 22.35
C PHE A 167 -7.20 -7.78 23.00
N GLY A 168 -6.08 -7.08 23.18
CA GLY A 168 -4.89 -7.63 23.84
C GLY A 168 -5.10 -7.87 25.34
N ASP A 169 -4.39 -8.87 25.88
CA ASP A 169 -4.39 -9.17 27.31
C ASP A 169 -3.46 -8.22 28.08
N ALA A 170 -4.02 -7.31 28.88
CA ALA A 170 -3.26 -6.35 29.68
C ALA A 170 -2.30 -6.98 30.71
N ASN A 171 -2.47 -8.26 31.04
CA ASN A 171 -1.57 -9.00 31.94
C ASN A 171 -0.46 -9.74 31.20
N ASP A 172 -0.42 -9.67 29.86
CA ASP A 172 0.54 -10.37 29.01
C ASP A 172 0.91 -9.51 27.80
N ASP A 173 1.53 -8.36 28.09
CA ASP A 173 2.05 -7.41 27.09
C ASP A 173 1.05 -7.01 25.99
N TYR A 174 -0.25 -6.98 26.33
CA TYR A 174 -1.33 -6.71 25.38
C TYR A 174 -1.33 -7.64 24.16
N VAL A 175 -0.83 -8.87 24.31
CA VAL A 175 -0.87 -9.89 23.26
C VAL A 175 -2.32 -10.28 22.97
N VAL A 176 -2.68 -10.32 21.70
CA VAL A 176 -3.97 -10.87 21.23
C VAL A 176 -3.86 -12.39 21.19
N LYS A 177 -4.72 -13.08 21.95
CA LYS A 177 -4.64 -14.54 22.18
C LYS A 177 -5.71 -15.35 21.45
N ASP A 178 -6.63 -14.68 20.78
CA ASP A 178 -7.77 -15.25 20.10
C ASP A 178 -7.79 -14.88 18.61
N GLY A 179 -8.80 -15.36 17.88
CA GLY A 179 -8.83 -15.21 16.43
C GLY A 179 -7.96 -16.22 15.69
N GLY A 180 -8.04 -16.17 14.35
CA GLY A 180 -7.32 -17.10 13.49
C GLY A 180 -5.96 -16.59 12.99
N LEU A 181 -5.62 -15.33 13.23
CA LEU A 181 -4.31 -14.78 12.86
C LEU A 181 -3.25 -15.32 13.81
N ASN A 182 -2.20 -15.91 13.24
CA ASN A 182 -1.04 -16.40 13.96
C ASN A 182 0.19 -15.74 13.37
N ILE A 183 0.41 -14.48 13.76
CA ILE A 183 1.43 -13.61 13.20
C ILE A 183 2.53 -13.41 14.23
N SER A 184 3.76 -13.73 13.84
CA SER A 184 4.97 -13.30 14.54
C SER A 184 5.64 -12.23 13.70
N VAL A 185 5.86 -11.05 14.28
CA VAL A 185 6.55 -9.94 13.61
C VAL A 185 7.94 -9.73 14.20
N ILE A 186 8.89 -9.30 13.37
CA ILE A 186 10.22 -8.89 13.84
C ILE A 186 10.37 -7.37 13.97
N TYR A 187 9.34 -6.60 13.61
CA TYR A 187 9.26 -5.15 13.74
C TYR A 187 7.94 -4.74 14.42
N PRO A 188 7.89 -3.59 15.11
CA PRO A 188 9.00 -2.72 15.49
C PRO A 188 9.59 -3.19 16.83
N MET A 189 10.73 -3.86 16.80
CA MET A 189 11.44 -4.18 18.03
C MET A 189 12.07 -2.90 18.58
N GLN A 190 11.46 -2.31 19.61
CA GLN A 190 12.24 -1.61 20.63
C GLN A 190 13.07 -2.69 21.33
N VAL A 191 14.30 -2.88 20.85
CA VAL A 191 15.32 -3.53 21.67
C VAL A 191 15.65 -2.51 22.75
N ILE A 192 15.02 -2.64 23.92
CA ILE A 192 15.41 -1.92 25.14
C ILE A 192 16.78 -2.45 25.58
#